data_AF-A0A2W5ZAR5-F1
#
_entry.id   AF-A0A2W5ZAR5-F1
#
_cell.length_a   1.000
_cell.length_b   1.000
_cell.length_c   1.000
_cell.angle_alpha   90.00
_cell.angle_beta   90.00
_cell.angle_gamma   90.00
#
_symmetry.space_group_name_H-M   'P 1'
#
loop_
_entity.id
_entity.type
_entity.pdbx_description
1 polymer ?
#
loop_
_entity_poly.entity_id
_entity_poly.type
_entity_poly.pdbx_seq_one_letter_code
_entity_poly.pdbx_strand_id
1 'polypeptide(L)'
;MTAAESAVDDVHWEELTRTAARVRAEDEDIVTAPRSWRRRVTAATYLVALAGVSVAALHAVGNATPVRADSGADSGLFSLTNQDRASNGVRSLGGNGTLGAIGEGGRYNGCGFAVNGRSVDMIQRNYFAHPILNCGGQLVFSMMQAFGIRYQSAGENIGWNTYGDSGTAASQINSAFMNSPDHRANILNGNFTALGVGSANSGSAAWTGGGGSYTGAWMFSEEFAQLAGSPPPPPPPPRPKPAPRPPSAPTRNTAPPPPPAQPPATSAPAPTPTPAPTATPTPAPTEVPTPTALPDLSVPPLLATPSGLLFNSVESVLENYLIA
;
A
#
# COMPACT_ATOMS: atom_id res chain seq x y z
N MET A 1 -23.19 8.01 -45.39
CA MET A 1 -21.82 8.53 -45.58
C MET A 1 -21.67 8.88 -47.04
N THR A 2 -21.37 10.14 -47.31
CA THR A 2 -21.62 10.84 -48.57
C THR A 2 -20.44 10.70 -49.53
N ALA A 3 -20.69 10.85 -50.83
CA ALA A 3 -19.71 10.79 -51.93
C ALA A 3 -18.54 11.79 -51.84
N ALA A 4 -18.43 12.55 -50.75
CA ALA A 4 -17.31 13.44 -50.45
C ALA A 4 -16.16 12.72 -49.72
N GLU A 5 -16.41 11.62 -48.98
CA GLU A 5 -15.35 10.83 -48.34
C GLU A 5 -14.53 10.02 -49.37
N SER A 6 -15.16 9.51 -50.44
CA SER A 6 -14.45 8.71 -51.45
C SER A 6 -13.49 9.53 -52.32
N ALA A 7 -13.77 10.83 -52.52
CA ALA A 7 -12.92 11.70 -53.34
C ALA A 7 -11.63 12.13 -52.61
N VAL A 8 -11.62 12.13 -51.27
CA VAL A 8 -10.43 12.47 -50.46
C VAL A 8 -9.47 11.28 -50.41
N ASP A 9 -10.00 10.06 -50.38
CA ASP A 9 -9.18 8.84 -50.41
C ASP A 9 -8.45 8.67 -51.75
N ASP A 10 -9.12 8.91 -52.87
CA ASP A 10 -8.50 8.76 -54.21
C ASP A 10 -7.35 9.76 -54.46
N VAL A 11 -7.49 11.01 -54.00
CA VAL A 11 -6.43 12.03 -54.11
C VAL A 11 -5.21 11.67 -53.25
N HIS A 12 -5.45 11.09 -52.06
CA HIS A 12 -4.38 10.63 -51.17
C HIS A 12 -3.64 9.41 -51.76
N TRP A 13 -4.34 8.52 -52.46
CA TRP A 13 -3.74 7.37 -53.15
C TRP A 13 -2.92 7.77 -54.39
N GLU A 14 -3.36 8.76 -55.16
CA GLU A 14 -2.56 9.31 -56.27
C GLU A 14 -1.28 10.01 -55.79
N GLU A 15 -1.34 10.69 -54.64
CA GLU A 15 -0.17 11.34 -54.06
C GLU A 15 0.85 10.35 -53.48
N LEU A 16 0.36 9.27 -52.85
CA LEU A 16 1.20 8.15 -52.40
C LEU A 16 1.87 7.41 -53.56
N THR A 17 1.14 7.15 -54.65
CA THR A 17 1.70 6.47 -55.84
C THR A 17 2.66 7.36 -56.62
N ARG A 18 2.41 8.67 -56.70
CA ARG A 18 3.34 9.65 -57.28
C ARG A 18 4.64 9.76 -56.48
N THR A 19 4.55 9.68 -55.15
CA THR A 19 5.71 9.67 -54.25
C THR A 19 6.52 8.38 -54.41
N ALA A 20 5.84 7.23 -54.45
CA ALA A 20 6.49 5.94 -54.67
C ALA A 20 7.17 5.83 -56.06
N ALA A 21 6.60 6.44 -57.10
CA ALA A 21 7.21 6.51 -58.42
C ALA A 21 8.47 7.40 -58.45
N ARG A 22 8.50 8.51 -57.70
CA ARG A 22 9.70 9.34 -57.54
C ARG A 22 10.83 8.61 -56.83
N VAL A 23 10.53 7.89 -55.74
CA VAL A 23 11.52 7.08 -55.01
C VAL A 23 12.11 5.99 -55.92
N ARG A 24 11.30 5.38 -56.79
CA ARG A 24 11.75 4.34 -57.71
C ARG A 24 12.58 4.88 -58.89
N ALA A 25 12.33 6.13 -59.31
CA ALA A 25 13.13 6.81 -60.33
C ALA A 25 14.52 7.25 -59.80
N GLU A 26 14.61 7.62 -58.51
CA GLU A 26 15.87 7.97 -57.86
C GLU A 26 16.82 6.76 -57.72
N ASP A 27 16.28 5.53 -57.68
CA ASP A 27 17.07 4.29 -57.55
C ASP A 27 17.80 3.91 -58.86
N GLU A 28 17.22 4.23 -60.02
CA GLU A 28 17.83 3.95 -61.34
C GLU A 28 19.03 4.89 -61.62
N ASP A 29 18.98 6.14 -61.17
CA ASP A 29 20.08 7.12 -61.32
C ASP A 29 21.30 6.78 -60.44
N ILE A 30 21.09 6.07 -59.32
CA ILE A 30 22.17 5.59 -58.44
C ILE A 30 22.95 4.44 -59.08
N VAL A 31 22.31 3.64 -59.95
CA VAL A 31 22.89 2.45 -60.61
C VAL A 31 23.81 2.82 -61.79
N THR A 32 23.79 4.05 -62.29
CA THR A 32 24.66 4.51 -63.39
C THR A 32 25.75 5.52 -62.99
N ALA A 33 25.75 6.00 -61.74
CA ALA A 33 26.65 7.05 -61.26
C ALA A 33 28.12 6.59 -61.01
N PRO A 34 29.13 7.48 -61.19
CA PRO A 34 30.56 7.19 -61.00
C PRO A 34 30.92 6.84 -59.54
N ARG A 35 31.91 5.96 -59.35
CA ARG A 35 32.26 5.32 -58.06
C ARG A 35 32.55 6.28 -56.89
N SER A 36 33.02 7.50 -57.17
CA SER A 36 33.28 8.53 -56.14
C SER A 36 31.99 9.17 -55.61
N TRP A 37 30.93 9.23 -56.42
CA TRP A 37 29.62 9.74 -56.03
C TRP A 37 28.90 8.75 -55.12
N ARG A 38 28.96 7.45 -55.45
CA ARG A 38 28.35 6.37 -54.64
C ARG A 38 28.88 6.33 -53.21
N ARG A 39 30.18 6.56 -53.01
CA ARG A 39 30.80 6.64 -51.67
C ARG A 39 30.33 7.84 -50.84
N ARG A 40 30.02 8.97 -51.51
CA ARG A 40 29.51 10.18 -50.84
C ARG A 40 28.02 10.03 -50.48
N VAL A 41 27.23 9.42 -51.35
CA VAL A 41 25.80 9.13 -51.09
C VAL A 41 25.63 8.08 -50.00
N THR A 42 26.43 6.99 -49.98
CA THR A 42 26.39 6.01 -48.87
C THR A 42 26.77 6.63 -47.53
N ALA A 43 27.80 7.48 -47.48
CA ALA A 43 28.19 8.17 -46.25
C ALA A 43 27.08 9.12 -45.75
N ALA A 44 26.39 9.82 -46.66
CA ALA A 44 25.28 10.70 -46.30
C ALA A 44 24.04 9.93 -45.80
N THR A 45 23.72 8.76 -46.38
CA THR A 45 22.60 7.93 -45.92
C THR A 45 22.84 7.29 -44.55
N TYR A 46 24.09 6.93 -44.21
CA TYR A 46 24.41 6.45 -42.85
C TYR A 46 24.26 7.56 -41.80
N LEU A 47 24.58 8.82 -42.12
CA LEU A 47 24.42 9.95 -41.21
C LEU A 47 22.94 10.32 -40.98
N VAL A 48 22.09 10.24 -42.00
CA VAL A 48 20.65 10.49 -41.87
C VAL A 48 19.94 9.33 -41.15
N ALA A 49 20.34 8.07 -41.41
CA ALA A 49 19.81 6.91 -40.67
C ALA A 49 20.23 6.94 -39.18
N LEU A 50 21.47 7.32 -38.86
CA LEU A 50 21.91 7.51 -37.47
C LEU A 50 21.18 8.69 -36.79
N ALA A 51 20.95 9.79 -37.49
CA ALA A 51 20.16 10.91 -36.95
C ALA A 51 18.68 10.54 -36.74
N GLY A 52 18.06 9.78 -37.65
CA GLY A 52 16.69 9.30 -37.53
C GLY A 52 16.48 8.29 -36.41
N VAL A 53 17.43 7.36 -36.22
CA VAL A 53 17.43 6.44 -35.06
C VAL A 53 17.64 7.21 -33.75
N SER A 54 18.44 8.29 -33.77
CA SER A 54 18.65 9.15 -32.60
C SER A 54 17.40 9.94 -32.22
N VAL A 55 16.62 10.45 -33.19
CA VAL A 55 15.38 11.20 -32.93
C VAL A 55 14.23 10.28 -32.51
N ALA A 56 14.13 9.06 -33.08
CA ALA A 56 13.16 8.07 -32.63
C ALA A 56 13.48 7.53 -31.22
N ALA A 57 14.77 7.35 -30.88
CA ALA A 57 15.20 7.04 -29.52
C ALA A 57 14.88 8.19 -28.55
N LEU A 58 14.95 9.45 -29.00
CA LEU A 58 14.65 10.63 -28.17
C LEU A 58 13.15 10.86 -27.92
N HIS A 59 12.26 10.31 -28.76
CA HIS A 59 10.80 10.39 -28.54
C HIS A 59 10.22 9.16 -27.80
N ALA A 60 10.96 8.05 -27.75
CA ALA A 60 10.56 6.86 -26.98
C ALA A 60 11.01 6.90 -25.50
N VAL A 61 11.92 7.80 -25.11
CA VAL A 61 12.09 8.21 -23.70
C VAL A 61 11.05 9.28 -23.36
N GLY A 62 9.80 8.86 -23.24
CA GLY A 62 8.84 9.62 -22.43
C GLY A 62 9.45 9.84 -21.05
N ASN A 63 9.42 11.09 -20.57
CA ASN A 63 10.03 11.56 -19.33
C ASN A 63 9.47 10.86 -18.07
N ALA A 64 9.75 9.57 -17.89
CA ALA A 64 9.70 8.92 -16.60
C ALA A 64 10.88 9.45 -15.81
N THR A 65 10.62 10.47 -14.99
CA THR A 65 11.60 10.87 -13.97
C THR A 65 11.91 9.64 -13.12
N PRO A 66 13.20 9.31 -12.90
CA PRO A 66 13.55 8.07 -12.20
C PRO A 66 13.00 8.15 -10.78
N VAL A 67 12.44 7.02 -10.30
CA VAL A 67 12.10 6.84 -8.88
C VAL A 67 13.32 7.26 -8.06
N ARG A 68 13.17 8.29 -7.21
CA ARG A 68 14.28 8.80 -6.42
C ARG A 68 14.18 8.30 -4.99
N ALA A 69 15.21 7.58 -4.59
CA ALA A 69 15.69 7.47 -3.21
C ALA A 69 15.93 8.90 -2.66
N ASP A 70 15.50 9.17 -1.42
CA ASP A 70 15.63 10.49 -0.79
C ASP A 70 16.07 10.37 0.68
N SER A 71 17.36 10.57 0.91
CA SER A 71 17.95 10.53 2.24
C SER A 71 17.41 11.61 3.20
N GLY A 72 16.80 12.68 2.68
CA GLY A 72 16.19 13.75 3.48
C GLY A 72 14.85 13.31 4.08
N ALA A 73 13.99 12.69 3.27
CA ALA A 73 12.76 12.05 3.74
C ALA A 73 13.06 10.97 4.79
N ASP A 74 14.08 10.13 4.53
CA ASP A 74 14.48 9.04 5.42
C ASP A 74 14.97 9.53 6.78
N SER A 75 15.90 10.49 6.77
CA SER A 75 16.44 11.09 8.00
C SER A 75 15.40 11.87 8.79
N GLY A 76 14.44 12.51 8.09
CA GLY A 76 13.29 13.16 8.68
C GLY A 76 12.38 12.18 9.42
N LEU A 77 11.94 11.12 8.74
CA LEU A 77 11.08 10.10 9.34
C LEU A 77 11.79 9.37 10.49
N PHE A 78 13.07 8.98 10.34
CA PHE A 78 13.85 8.40 11.44
C PHE A 78 13.87 9.28 12.70
N SER A 79 14.04 10.60 12.51
CA SER A 79 14.08 11.57 13.62
C SER A 79 12.72 11.70 14.29
N LEU A 80 11.64 11.77 13.51
CA LEU A 80 10.27 11.84 14.01
C LEU A 80 9.88 10.58 14.80
N THR A 81 10.17 9.39 14.26
CA THR A 81 9.94 8.11 14.94
C THR A 81 10.65 8.05 16.28
N ASN A 82 11.90 8.51 16.35
CA ASN A 82 12.64 8.57 17.61
C ASN A 82 12.17 9.66 18.57
N GLN A 83 11.66 10.78 18.06
CA GLN A 83 10.99 11.80 18.87
C GLN A 83 9.71 11.24 19.50
N ASP A 84 8.92 10.49 18.74
CA ASP A 84 7.72 9.82 19.25
C ASP A 84 8.06 8.79 20.32
N ARG A 85 9.09 7.96 20.09
CA ARG A 85 9.58 7.03 21.11
C ARG A 85 9.99 7.75 22.40
N ALA A 86 10.79 8.81 22.29
CA ALA A 86 11.21 9.58 23.45
C ALA A 86 10.03 10.21 24.21
N SER A 87 9.07 10.81 23.49
CA SER A 87 7.84 11.38 24.06
C SER A 87 6.95 10.34 24.76
N ASN A 88 7.05 9.07 24.37
CA ASN A 88 6.32 7.96 24.98
C ASN A 88 7.17 7.16 25.99
N GLY A 89 8.35 7.66 26.37
CA GLY A 89 9.21 7.03 27.38
C GLY A 89 9.90 5.74 26.90
N VAL A 90 9.96 5.51 25.59
CA VAL A 90 10.63 4.36 24.98
C VAL A 90 12.01 4.80 24.46
N ARG A 91 13.03 3.95 24.63
CA ARG A 91 14.39 4.24 24.17
C ARG A 91 14.42 4.45 22.65
N SER A 92 15.15 5.47 22.19
CA SER A 92 15.42 5.69 20.77
C SER A 92 16.13 4.49 20.14
N LEU A 93 15.82 4.22 18.88
CA LEU A 93 16.43 3.18 18.06
C LEU A 93 17.73 3.69 17.45
N GLY A 94 18.73 2.82 17.35
CA GLY A 94 19.94 3.11 16.59
C GLY A 94 19.67 3.02 15.08
N GLY A 95 20.20 3.96 14.31
CA GLY A 95 20.15 3.87 12.86
C GLY A 95 20.97 2.69 12.35
N ASN A 96 20.42 1.92 11.42
CA ASN A 96 21.12 0.80 10.77
C ASN A 96 21.06 0.94 9.25
N GLY A 97 22.21 1.19 8.63
CA GLY A 97 22.30 1.43 7.18
C GLY A 97 21.91 0.23 6.32
N THR A 98 22.08 -1.01 6.81
CA THR A 98 21.64 -2.21 6.08
C THR A 98 20.12 -2.35 6.11
N LEU A 99 19.47 -2.08 7.25
CA LEU A 99 18.01 -1.99 7.34
C LEU A 99 17.48 -0.85 6.47
N GLY A 100 18.15 0.31 6.45
CA GLY A 100 17.79 1.43 5.57
C GLY A 100 17.88 1.04 4.09
N ALA A 101 18.96 0.37 3.69
CA ALA A 101 19.10 -0.16 2.34
C ALA A 101 17.97 -1.15 1.99
N ILE A 102 17.57 -2.04 2.91
CA ILE A 102 16.44 -2.95 2.71
C ILE A 102 15.12 -2.19 2.52
N GLY A 103 14.85 -1.20 3.38
CA GLY A 103 13.63 -0.38 3.31
C GLY A 103 13.57 0.48 2.05
N GLU A 104 14.71 0.91 1.50
CA GLU A 104 14.76 1.83 0.35
C GLU A 104 14.89 1.09 -0.99
N GLY A 105 16.12 0.76 -1.41
CA GLY A 105 16.45 0.35 -2.78
C GLY A 105 17.47 -0.79 -2.90
N GLY A 106 17.85 -1.41 -1.78
CA GLY A 106 18.82 -2.51 -1.71
C GLY A 106 18.42 -3.69 -2.60
N ARG A 107 19.32 -4.13 -3.46
CA ARG A 107 19.01 -5.17 -4.44
C ARG A 107 18.91 -6.55 -3.80
N TYR A 108 17.76 -7.18 -3.94
CA TYR A 108 17.45 -8.51 -3.43
C TYR A 108 17.21 -9.50 -4.58
N ASN A 109 17.88 -10.65 -4.55
CA ASN A 109 17.75 -11.69 -5.59
C ASN A 109 17.09 -12.99 -5.08
N GLY A 110 16.53 -12.99 -3.87
CA GLY A 110 15.95 -14.20 -3.25
C GLY A 110 14.60 -14.62 -3.84
N CYS A 111 14.02 -13.82 -4.74
CA CYS A 111 12.76 -14.12 -5.43
C CYS A 111 12.93 -15.00 -6.70
N GLY A 112 14.17 -15.37 -7.07
CA GLY A 112 14.48 -15.95 -8.39
C GLY A 112 14.64 -14.91 -9.50
N PHE A 113 14.43 -13.63 -9.18
CA PHE A 113 14.73 -12.46 -9.99
C PHE A 113 15.14 -11.31 -9.06
N ALA A 114 15.68 -10.25 -9.64
CA ALA A 114 16.07 -9.07 -8.87
C ALA A 114 14.88 -8.18 -8.55
N VAL A 115 14.72 -7.85 -7.28
CA VAL A 115 13.83 -6.79 -6.78
C VAL A 115 14.65 -5.75 -6.04
N ASN A 116 14.16 -4.52 -6.00
CA ASN A 116 14.77 -3.48 -5.17
C ASN A 116 14.26 -3.60 -3.72
N GLY A 117 14.77 -2.73 -2.85
CA GLY A 117 14.27 -2.56 -1.48
C GLY A 117 12.82 -2.08 -1.48
N ARG A 118 12.20 -2.08 -0.30
CA ARG A 118 10.74 -2.02 -0.15
C ARG A 118 10.09 -0.82 -0.84
N SER A 119 10.54 0.39 -0.53
CA SER A 119 9.94 1.63 -1.06
C SER A 119 10.10 1.74 -2.58
N VAL A 120 11.30 1.46 -3.11
CA VAL A 120 11.55 1.50 -4.56
C VAL A 120 10.78 0.38 -5.28
N ASP A 121 10.72 -0.82 -4.71
CA ASP A 121 10.04 -1.97 -5.31
C ASP A 121 8.52 -1.74 -5.42
N MET A 122 7.89 -1.24 -4.35
CA MET A 122 6.46 -0.92 -4.33
C MET A 122 6.09 0.14 -5.37
N ILE A 123 6.95 1.15 -5.58
CA ILE A 123 6.73 2.13 -6.65
C ILE A 123 6.93 1.50 -8.03
N GLN A 124 8.10 0.89 -8.29
CA GLN A 124 8.46 0.43 -9.62
C GLN A 124 7.55 -0.69 -10.12
N ARG A 125 7.05 -1.54 -9.22
CA ARG A 125 6.19 -2.67 -9.55
C ARG A 125 4.71 -2.43 -9.21
N ASN A 126 4.32 -1.18 -8.96
CA ASN A 126 2.93 -0.75 -8.83
C ASN A 126 2.11 -1.59 -7.84
N TYR A 127 2.62 -1.78 -6.62
CA TYR A 127 1.89 -2.49 -5.57
C TYR A 127 2.14 -1.86 -4.20
N PHE A 128 1.26 -2.14 -3.25
CA PHE A 128 1.41 -1.74 -1.86
C PHE A 128 1.02 -2.91 -0.96
N ALA A 129 2.02 -3.66 -0.48
CA ALA A 129 1.80 -4.84 0.37
C ALA A 129 3.07 -5.24 1.13
N HIS A 130 2.89 -5.86 2.30
CA HIS A 130 4.00 -6.48 3.06
C HIS A 130 4.62 -7.68 2.32
N PRO A 131 3.84 -8.62 1.73
CA PRO A 131 4.40 -9.61 0.80
C PRO A 131 5.06 -8.94 -0.39
N ILE A 132 6.29 -9.36 -0.70
CA ILE A 132 7.00 -8.94 -1.91
C ILE A 132 6.26 -9.57 -3.11
N LEU A 133 5.74 -8.73 -4.00
CA LEU A 133 4.93 -9.17 -5.14
C LEU A 133 5.66 -10.25 -5.96
N ASN A 134 4.96 -11.36 -6.25
CA ASN A 134 5.47 -12.50 -7.02
C ASN A 134 6.78 -13.13 -6.48
N CYS A 135 7.03 -13.03 -5.16
CA CYS A 135 8.23 -13.57 -4.52
C CYS A 135 7.90 -14.79 -3.62
N GLY A 136 6.91 -15.60 -4.00
CA GLY A 136 6.54 -16.80 -3.23
C GLY A 136 6.11 -16.52 -1.78
N GLY A 137 5.48 -15.37 -1.52
CA GLY A 137 5.03 -14.97 -0.18
C GLY A 137 6.13 -14.44 0.75
N GLN A 138 7.35 -14.26 0.26
CA GLN A 138 8.43 -13.68 1.07
C GLN A 138 8.10 -12.26 1.53
N LEU A 139 8.57 -11.94 2.73
CA LEU A 139 8.40 -10.64 3.38
C LEU A 139 9.76 -9.93 3.46
N VAL A 140 9.78 -8.69 3.93
CA VAL A 140 11.03 -7.96 4.19
C VAL A 140 11.99 -8.72 5.13
N PHE A 141 11.46 -9.58 6.00
CA PHE A 141 12.25 -10.45 6.88
C PHE A 141 13.15 -11.43 6.11
N SER A 142 12.73 -11.87 4.91
CA SER A 142 13.56 -12.67 4.01
C SER A 142 14.73 -11.86 3.45
N MET A 143 14.51 -10.56 3.18
CA MET A 143 15.58 -9.63 2.80
C MET A 143 16.54 -9.40 3.97
N MET A 144 16.04 -9.14 5.18
CA MET A 144 16.85 -8.97 6.38
C MET A 144 17.82 -10.14 6.59
N GLN A 145 17.34 -11.38 6.48
CA GLN A 145 18.17 -12.58 6.59
C GLN A 145 19.23 -12.64 5.48
N ALA A 146 18.85 -12.41 4.23
CA ALA A 146 19.78 -12.45 3.10
C ALA A 146 20.86 -11.36 3.14
N PHE A 147 20.54 -10.21 3.74
CA PHE A 147 21.47 -9.09 3.94
C PHE A 147 22.31 -9.25 5.23
N GLY A 148 22.17 -10.39 5.93
CA GLY A 148 22.98 -10.73 7.09
C GLY A 148 22.53 -10.08 8.40
N ILE A 149 21.32 -9.52 8.47
CA ILE A 149 20.77 -9.02 9.73
C ILE A 149 20.40 -10.21 10.61
N ARG A 150 21.02 -10.27 11.78
CA ARG A 150 20.69 -11.24 12.83
C ARG A 150 19.86 -10.54 13.90
N TYR A 151 18.62 -10.99 14.07
CA TYR A 151 17.66 -10.37 15.00
C TYR A 151 16.90 -11.42 15.81
N GLN A 152 16.36 -11.00 16.96
CA GLN A 152 15.46 -11.82 17.80
C GLN A 152 13.99 -11.57 17.47
N SER A 153 13.65 -10.33 17.14
CA SER A 153 12.35 -9.89 16.65
C SER A 153 12.55 -8.78 15.61
N ALA A 154 11.60 -8.64 14.70
CA ALA A 154 11.59 -7.60 13.67
C ALA A 154 10.16 -7.16 13.36
N GLY A 155 10.01 -5.98 12.75
CA GLY A 155 8.73 -5.43 12.32
C GLY A 155 8.92 -4.52 11.11
N GLU A 156 7.84 -4.29 10.37
CA GLU A 156 7.80 -3.42 9.19
C GLU A 156 6.59 -2.48 9.32
N ASN A 157 6.80 -1.18 9.10
CA ASN A 157 5.72 -0.26 8.74
C ASN A 157 5.90 0.16 7.30
N ILE A 158 4.86 0.07 6.47
CA ILE A 158 4.84 0.64 5.13
C ILE A 158 3.72 1.66 5.01
N GLY A 159 3.96 2.72 4.27
CA GLY A 159 2.97 3.78 4.11
C GLY A 159 3.28 4.64 2.90
N TRP A 160 2.26 5.28 2.36
CA TRP A 160 2.44 6.19 1.23
C TRP A 160 1.54 7.41 1.34
N ASN A 161 1.93 8.48 0.65
CA ASN A 161 1.12 9.68 0.50
C ASN A 161 1.52 10.45 -0.77
N THR A 162 0.82 11.55 -1.06
CA THR A 162 1.14 12.45 -2.20
C THR A 162 1.39 13.87 -1.71
N TYR A 163 1.88 14.04 -0.48
CA TYR A 163 2.21 15.35 0.07
C TYR A 163 3.50 15.87 -0.56
N GLY A 164 3.65 17.21 -0.59
CA GLY A 164 4.63 17.92 -1.42
C GLY A 164 6.09 17.52 -1.25
N ASP A 165 6.86 18.34 -0.54
CA ASP A 165 8.29 18.08 -0.32
C ASP A 165 8.53 16.89 0.64
N SER A 166 9.77 16.41 0.66
CA SER A 166 10.22 15.26 1.46
C SER A 166 9.94 15.44 2.95
N GLY A 167 10.14 16.63 3.51
CA GLY A 167 9.92 16.91 4.92
C GLY A 167 8.43 16.86 5.30
N THR A 168 7.57 17.45 4.47
CA THR A 168 6.12 17.39 4.65
C THR A 168 5.62 15.95 4.51
N ALA A 169 6.07 15.22 3.49
CA ALA A 169 5.67 13.83 3.28
C ALA A 169 6.07 12.93 4.45
N ALA A 170 7.29 13.08 4.99
CA ALA A 170 7.76 12.34 6.16
C ALA A 170 6.98 12.68 7.45
N SER A 171 6.67 13.96 7.69
CA SER A 171 5.86 14.38 8.84
C SER A 171 4.43 13.81 8.79
N GLN A 172 3.83 13.84 7.61
CA GLN A 172 2.47 13.34 7.40
C GLN A 172 2.41 11.83 7.54
N ILE A 173 3.38 11.08 7.01
CA ILE A 173 3.40 9.62 7.15
C ILE A 173 3.71 9.17 8.58
N ASN A 174 4.59 9.88 9.29
CA ASN A 174 4.85 9.59 10.70
C ASN A 174 3.57 9.78 11.54
N SER A 175 2.88 10.90 11.33
CA SER A 175 1.60 11.18 12.01
C SER A 175 0.55 10.10 11.69
N ALA A 176 0.51 9.66 10.44
CA ALA A 176 -0.34 8.56 10.01
C ALA A 176 -0.03 7.23 10.72
N PHE A 177 1.25 6.84 10.81
CA PHE A 177 1.67 5.65 11.53
C PHE A 177 1.32 5.73 13.02
N MET A 178 1.55 6.87 13.67
CA MET A 178 1.26 7.05 15.09
C MET A 178 -0.23 7.06 15.42
N ASN A 179 -1.09 7.37 14.44
CA ASN A 179 -2.55 7.30 14.55
C ASN A 179 -3.12 5.91 14.24
N SER A 180 -2.32 5.01 13.66
CA SER A 180 -2.72 3.63 13.39
C SER A 180 -2.24 2.71 14.53
N PRO A 181 -3.14 1.99 15.23
CA PRO A 181 -2.76 1.15 16.37
C PRO A 181 -1.61 0.16 16.09
N ASP A 182 -1.65 -0.54 14.95
CA ASP A 182 -0.64 -1.56 14.62
C ASP A 182 0.73 -0.95 14.27
N HIS A 183 0.77 0.07 13.41
CA HIS A 183 2.00 0.79 13.08
C HIS A 183 2.61 1.48 14.30
N ARG A 184 1.77 2.11 15.14
CA ARG A 184 2.18 2.69 16.41
C ARG A 184 2.76 1.63 17.35
N ALA A 185 2.20 0.42 17.37
CA ALA A 185 2.72 -0.67 18.19
C ALA A 185 4.15 -1.04 17.79
N ASN A 186 4.49 -1.05 16.49
CA ASN A 186 5.88 -1.22 16.04
C ASN A 186 6.76 -0.05 16.49
N ILE A 187 6.35 1.20 16.25
CA ILE A 187 7.11 2.40 16.62
C ILE A 187 7.41 2.43 18.12
N LEU A 188 6.46 2.02 18.97
CA LEU A 188 6.60 2.06 20.43
C LEU A 188 7.05 0.72 21.04
N ASN A 189 7.39 -0.27 20.23
CA ASN A 189 7.87 -1.55 20.74
C ASN A 189 9.24 -1.37 21.42
N GLY A 190 9.30 -1.63 22.73
CA GLY A 190 10.51 -1.51 23.54
C GLY A 190 11.58 -2.58 23.28
N ASN A 191 11.23 -3.65 22.55
CA ASN A 191 12.16 -4.73 22.23
C ASN A 191 13.10 -4.38 21.07
N PHE A 192 12.64 -3.54 20.13
CA PHE A 192 13.46 -3.11 19.01
C PHE A 192 14.62 -2.21 19.46
N THR A 193 15.76 -2.37 18.79
CA THR A 193 17.00 -1.64 19.10
C THR A 193 17.59 -0.94 17.88
N ALA A 194 17.18 -1.33 16.68
CA ALA A 194 17.59 -0.72 15.43
C ALA A 194 16.40 -0.37 14.54
N LEU A 195 16.60 0.67 13.73
CA LEU A 195 15.68 1.13 12.71
C LEU A 195 16.45 1.44 11.42
N GLY A 196 15.91 0.94 10.30
CA GLY A 196 16.20 1.46 8.97
C GLY A 196 14.98 2.16 8.42
N VAL A 197 15.15 3.29 7.78
CA VAL A 197 14.08 3.97 7.04
C VAL A 197 14.48 4.00 5.58
N GLY A 198 13.51 3.81 4.70
CA GLY A 198 13.70 4.02 3.28
C GLY A 198 12.48 4.65 2.64
N SER A 199 12.69 5.53 1.68
CA SER A 199 11.63 6.18 0.94
C SER A 199 11.90 6.24 -0.54
N ALA A 200 10.84 6.42 -1.31
CA ALA A 200 10.94 6.61 -2.75
C ALA A 200 9.84 7.57 -3.21
N ASN A 201 10.14 8.43 -4.18
CA ASN A 201 9.13 9.25 -4.83
C ASN A 201 8.92 8.82 -6.30
N SER A 202 7.66 8.70 -6.73
CA SER A 202 7.33 8.31 -8.11
C SER A 202 7.61 9.40 -9.14
N GLY A 203 7.83 10.65 -8.72
CA GLY A 203 8.04 11.79 -9.59
C GLY A 203 6.85 12.00 -10.53
N SER A 204 7.14 12.20 -11.81
CA SER A 204 6.13 12.28 -12.87
C SER A 204 5.51 10.92 -13.23
N ALA A 205 6.07 9.80 -12.76
CA ALA A 205 5.54 8.49 -13.08
C ALA A 205 4.23 8.23 -12.32
N ALA A 206 3.23 7.74 -13.05
CA ALA A 206 1.98 7.26 -12.47
C ALA A 206 2.25 5.97 -11.68
N TRP A 207 2.01 6.02 -10.39
CA TRP A 207 1.98 4.87 -9.50
C TRP A 207 0.55 4.41 -9.31
N THR A 208 0.31 3.11 -9.47
CA THR A 208 -1.04 2.50 -9.43
C THR A 208 -1.27 1.54 -8.27
N GLY A 209 -0.25 1.30 -7.43
CA GLY A 209 -0.31 0.34 -6.34
C GLY A 209 -1.29 0.67 -5.21
N GLY A 210 -1.80 1.91 -5.19
CA GLY A 210 -2.78 2.38 -4.19
C GLY A 210 -4.25 2.24 -4.62
N GLY A 211 -4.55 1.56 -5.73
CA GLY A 211 -5.92 1.41 -6.25
C GLY A 211 -6.43 2.59 -7.10
N GLY A 212 -5.53 3.50 -7.48
CA GLY A 212 -5.78 4.65 -8.35
C GLY A 212 -4.47 5.11 -8.98
N SER A 213 -4.49 6.08 -9.89
CA SER A 213 -3.28 6.59 -10.55
C SER A 213 -2.77 7.86 -9.87
N TYR A 214 -1.58 7.79 -9.27
CA TYR A 214 -0.97 8.89 -8.50
C TYR A 214 0.39 9.29 -9.06
N THR A 215 0.63 10.59 -9.25
CA THR A 215 1.97 11.12 -9.55
C THR A 215 2.53 11.81 -8.31
N GLY A 216 3.86 11.83 -8.16
CA GLY A 216 4.53 12.38 -6.99
C GLY A 216 4.25 11.59 -5.72
N ALA A 217 3.89 10.31 -5.84
CA ALA A 217 3.61 9.46 -4.70
C ALA A 217 4.91 9.18 -3.93
N TRP A 218 4.91 9.52 -2.65
CA TRP A 218 5.94 9.12 -1.71
C TRP A 218 5.57 7.77 -1.10
N MET A 219 6.49 6.82 -1.16
CA MET A 219 6.44 5.54 -0.49
C MET A 219 7.46 5.52 0.64
N PHE A 220 7.09 5.00 1.80
CA PHE A 220 7.93 4.90 2.99
C PHE A 220 7.90 3.49 3.56
N SER A 221 9.04 3.06 4.07
CA SER A 221 9.21 1.81 4.82
C SER A 221 10.05 2.07 6.08
N GLU A 222 9.62 1.53 7.21
CA GLU A 222 10.37 1.48 8.46
C GLU A 222 10.66 0.02 8.82
N GLU A 223 11.93 -0.32 8.86
CA GLU A 223 12.43 -1.65 9.17
C GLU A 223 12.97 -1.71 10.59
N PHE A 224 12.21 -2.33 11.49
CA PHE A 224 12.57 -2.47 12.89
C PHE A 224 13.26 -3.79 13.16
N ALA A 225 14.30 -3.79 14.00
CA ALA A 225 14.92 -5.02 14.45
C ALA A 225 15.40 -4.92 15.91
N GLN A 226 15.25 -6.02 16.64
CA GLN A 226 15.99 -6.29 17.86
C GLN A 226 17.26 -7.05 17.48
N LEU A 227 18.36 -6.33 17.29
CA LEU A 227 19.63 -6.92 16.84
C LEU A 227 20.19 -7.91 17.87
N ALA A 228 20.68 -9.06 17.40
CA ALA A 228 21.32 -10.06 18.24
C ALA A 228 22.55 -9.48 18.96
N GLY A 229 22.63 -9.65 20.29
CA GLY A 229 23.67 -9.04 21.13
C GLY A 229 23.25 -7.73 21.82
N SER A 230 22.05 -7.23 21.55
CA SER A 230 21.49 -6.10 22.31
C SER A 230 21.14 -6.52 23.74
N PRO A 231 21.35 -5.67 24.76
CA PRO A 231 20.87 -5.92 26.12
C PRO A 231 19.37 -6.22 26.13
N PRO A 232 18.87 -7.06 27.07
CA PRO A 232 17.44 -7.31 27.20
C PRO A 232 16.67 -5.99 27.32
N PRO A 233 15.48 -5.89 26.72
CA PRO A 233 14.63 -4.72 26.88
C PRO A 233 14.36 -4.48 28.37
N PRO A 234 14.26 -3.21 28.80
CA PRO A 234 13.85 -2.92 30.16
C PRO A 234 12.47 -3.55 30.42
N PRO A 235 12.23 -4.10 31.62
CA PRO A 235 10.93 -4.69 31.94
C PRO A 235 9.82 -3.65 31.75
N PRO A 236 8.65 -4.07 31.27
CA PRO A 236 7.53 -3.15 31.08
C PRO A 236 7.22 -2.42 32.40
N PRO A 237 6.79 -1.15 32.33
CA PRO A 237 6.42 -0.42 33.54
C PRO A 237 5.37 -1.21 34.32
N PRO A 238 5.39 -1.16 35.66
CA PRO A 238 4.39 -1.83 36.48
C PRO A 238 3.00 -1.42 35.99
N ARG A 239 2.12 -2.40 35.73
CA ARG A 239 0.72 -2.07 35.47
C ARG A 239 0.22 -1.18 36.61
N PRO A 240 -0.52 -0.11 36.31
CA PRO A 240 -1.19 0.67 37.34
C PRO A 240 -1.94 -0.30 38.25
N LYS A 241 -1.67 -0.23 39.56
CA LYS A 241 -2.43 -0.98 40.55
C LYS A 241 -3.91 -0.71 40.27
N PRO A 242 -4.77 -1.73 40.14
CA PRO A 242 -6.21 -1.50 40.00
C PRO A 242 -6.62 -0.50 41.07
N ALA A 243 -7.24 0.60 40.64
CA ALA A 243 -7.75 1.58 41.57
C ALA A 243 -8.57 0.83 42.64
N PRO A 244 -8.39 1.11 43.94
CA PRO A 244 -9.26 0.54 44.96
C PRO A 244 -10.70 0.78 44.50
N ARG A 245 -11.47 -0.30 44.37
CA ARG A 245 -12.90 -0.20 44.11
C ARG A 245 -13.44 0.80 45.14
N PRO A 246 -14.13 1.88 44.71
CA PRO A 246 -14.66 2.84 45.67
C PRO A 246 -15.46 2.07 46.72
N PRO A 247 -15.35 2.42 48.01
CA PRO A 247 -16.16 1.80 49.04
C PRO A 247 -17.61 1.86 48.59
N SER A 248 -18.30 0.71 48.60
CA SER A 248 -19.75 0.69 48.47
C SER A 248 -20.30 1.74 49.43
N ALA A 249 -21.01 2.74 48.89
CA ALA A 249 -21.61 3.79 49.69
C ALA A 249 -22.38 3.15 50.87
N PRO A 250 -22.31 3.71 52.09
CA PRO A 250 -23.07 3.19 53.20
C PRO A 250 -24.55 3.22 52.82
N THR A 251 -25.20 2.06 52.87
CA THR A 251 -26.66 1.96 52.81
C THR A 251 -27.22 2.88 53.88
N ARG A 252 -27.81 3.99 53.44
CA ARG A 252 -28.59 4.87 54.30
C ARG A 252 -29.72 3.99 54.82
N ASN A 253 -29.76 3.75 56.13
CA ASN A 253 -30.91 3.16 56.80
C ASN A 253 -32.12 4.03 56.50
N THR A 254 -32.88 3.65 55.48
CA THR A 254 -34.23 4.17 55.27
C THR A 254 -35.11 3.58 56.36
N ALA A 255 -35.85 4.45 57.03
CA ALA A 255 -36.82 4.10 58.04
C ALA A 255 -37.78 2.98 57.55
N PRO A 256 -38.32 2.14 58.44
CA PRO A 256 -39.30 1.13 58.08
C PRO A 256 -40.49 1.76 57.34
N PRO A 257 -41.01 1.13 56.27
CA PRO A 257 -42.22 1.62 55.61
C PRO A 257 -43.41 1.58 56.58
N PRO A 258 -44.34 2.55 56.50
CA PRO A 258 -45.55 2.54 57.33
C PRO A 258 -46.42 1.31 57.01
N PRO A 259 -47.20 0.82 57.99
CA PRO A 259 -48.07 -0.34 57.81
C PRO A 259 -49.15 -0.08 56.74
N PRO A 260 -49.60 -1.12 56.02
CA PRO A 260 -50.61 -0.98 54.97
C PRO A 260 -51.94 -0.49 55.54
N ALA A 261 -52.52 0.53 54.92
CA ALA A 261 -53.90 0.94 55.17
C ALA A 261 -54.89 -0.13 54.66
N GLN A 262 -55.88 -0.47 55.48
CA GLN A 262 -56.94 -1.41 55.12
C GLN A 262 -57.79 -0.88 53.94
N PRO A 263 -58.14 -1.72 52.96
CA PRO A 263 -59.10 -1.36 51.92
C PRO A 263 -60.56 -1.50 52.42
N PRO A 264 -61.48 -0.58 52.08
CA PRO A 264 -62.92 -0.78 52.26
C PRO A 264 -63.56 -1.64 51.15
N ALA A 265 -64.74 -2.16 51.46
CA ALA A 265 -65.44 -3.26 50.79
C ALA A 265 -66.12 -2.93 49.43
N THR A 266 -65.99 -3.89 48.51
CA THR A 266 -66.88 -4.43 47.45
C THR A 266 -67.99 -3.60 46.76
N SER A 267 -68.07 -3.75 45.43
CA SER A 267 -69.26 -4.27 44.72
C SER A 267 -68.89 -4.95 43.37
N ALA A 268 -69.66 -5.99 43.00
CA ALA A 268 -69.43 -7.07 42.01
C ALA A 268 -70.13 -6.84 40.62
N PRO A 269 -70.38 -7.82 39.71
CA PRO A 269 -69.73 -9.10 39.26
C PRO A 269 -69.54 -9.17 37.70
N ALA A 270 -68.82 -10.13 37.07
CA ALA A 270 -69.30 -11.42 36.47
C ALA A 270 -68.23 -12.02 35.47
N PRO A 271 -68.25 -13.32 35.06
CA PRO A 271 -67.03 -14.16 34.93
C PRO A 271 -66.67 -14.81 33.55
N THR A 272 -65.34 -15.03 33.32
CA THR A 272 -64.58 -16.20 32.71
C THR A 272 -64.80 -16.52 31.18
N PRO A 273 -63.90 -17.20 30.38
CA PRO A 273 -62.85 -18.17 30.73
C PRO A 273 -61.48 -18.21 29.97
N THR A 274 -60.62 -19.07 30.53
CA THR A 274 -59.27 -19.60 30.24
C THR A 274 -59.02 -20.20 28.85
N PRO A 275 -57.73 -20.30 28.42
CA PRO A 275 -57.23 -21.57 27.88
C PRO A 275 -55.92 -22.09 28.54
N ALA A 276 -55.75 -23.42 28.42
CA ALA A 276 -54.84 -24.33 29.13
C ALA A 276 -53.40 -24.40 28.55
N PRO A 277 -52.41 -24.97 29.28
CA PRO A 277 -51.02 -25.06 28.83
C PRO A 277 -50.78 -26.24 27.87
N THR A 278 -49.85 -26.09 26.91
CA THR A 278 -49.41 -27.18 26.01
C THR A 278 -47.87 -27.29 25.97
N ALA A 279 -47.42 -28.53 25.78
CA ALA A 279 -46.13 -29.11 26.14
C ALA A 279 -44.96 -28.88 25.16
N THR A 280 -43.75 -29.12 25.67
CA THR A 280 -42.43 -29.17 25.01
C THR A 280 -42.28 -30.34 24.04
N PRO A 281 -41.66 -30.14 22.86
CA PRO A 281 -41.11 -31.23 22.05
C PRO A 281 -39.57 -31.30 21.98
N THR A 282 -39.09 -32.55 21.85
CA THR A 282 -37.73 -33.12 21.67
C THR A 282 -37.16 -32.87 20.25
N PRO A 283 -35.83 -32.83 20.01
CA PRO A 283 -35.25 -32.41 18.73
C PRO A 283 -35.14 -33.53 17.67
N ALA A 284 -35.09 -33.14 16.39
CA ALA A 284 -34.82 -33.98 15.21
C ALA A 284 -33.68 -33.37 14.35
N PRO A 285 -32.96 -34.17 13.51
CA PRO A 285 -31.60 -33.88 13.07
C PRO A 285 -31.47 -33.08 11.75
N THR A 286 -30.24 -32.61 11.54
CA THR A 286 -29.64 -31.75 10.51
C THR A 286 -30.01 -32.02 9.04
N GLU A 287 -30.36 -30.96 8.31
CA GLU A 287 -30.29 -30.88 6.84
C GLU A 287 -29.13 -29.96 6.39
N VAL A 288 -28.42 -30.37 5.34
CA VAL A 288 -27.33 -29.65 4.67
C VAL A 288 -27.90 -28.78 3.55
N PRO A 289 -27.61 -27.47 3.45
CA PRO A 289 -28.04 -26.67 2.32
C PRO A 289 -27.05 -26.73 1.13
N THR A 290 -27.62 -26.98 -0.05
CA THR A 290 -27.08 -26.79 -1.41
C THR A 290 -26.78 -25.30 -1.69
N PRO A 291 -25.72 -24.94 -2.45
CA PRO A 291 -25.31 -23.55 -2.63
C PRO A 291 -26.29 -22.73 -3.49
N THR A 292 -26.67 -21.56 -2.98
CA THR A 292 -27.49 -20.54 -3.63
C THR A 292 -26.66 -19.69 -4.59
N ALA A 293 -27.21 -19.41 -5.78
CA ALA A 293 -26.62 -18.51 -6.78
C ALA A 293 -26.49 -17.05 -6.27
N LEU A 294 -25.41 -16.39 -6.67
CA LEU A 294 -25.00 -15.03 -6.28
C LEU A 294 -26.04 -13.95 -6.67
N PRO A 295 -26.31 -12.96 -5.81
CA PRO A 295 -27.01 -11.74 -6.23
C PRO A 295 -26.05 -10.78 -6.95
N ASP A 296 -26.56 -10.20 -8.03
CA ASP A 296 -26.04 -9.07 -8.78
C ASP A 296 -25.89 -7.84 -7.85
N LEU A 297 -24.67 -7.29 -7.77
CA LEU A 297 -24.38 -6.08 -6.98
C LEU A 297 -23.97 -4.94 -7.92
N SER A 298 -24.97 -4.14 -8.26
CA SER A 298 -24.78 -2.78 -8.77
C SER A 298 -23.98 -1.95 -7.76
N VAL A 299 -22.86 -1.39 -8.22
CA VAL A 299 -21.92 -0.56 -7.44
C VAL A 299 -22.54 0.82 -7.16
N PRO A 300 -22.65 1.27 -5.90
CA PRO A 300 -23.00 2.67 -5.59
C PRO A 300 -21.77 3.61 -5.70
N PRO A 301 -21.96 4.91 -5.94
CA PRO A 301 -20.91 5.83 -6.38
C PRO A 301 -19.87 6.16 -5.29
N LEU A 302 -18.61 6.18 -5.72
CA LEU A 302 -17.42 6.58 -4.96
C LEU A 302 -17.49 8.03 -4.48
N LEU A 303 -17.34 8.24 -3.17
CA LEU A 303 -16.94 9.53 -2.60
C LEU A 303 -15.42 9.59 -2.50
N ALA A 304 -14.85 10.62 -3.12
CA ALA A 304 -13.43 10.91 -3.16
C ALA A 304 -12.89 11.42 -1.81
N THR A 305 -11.94 10.71 -1.21
CA THR A 305 -10.87 11.27 -0.34
C THR A 305 -9.60 10.41 -0.47
N PRO A 306 -8.39 10.99 -0.62
CA PRO A 306 -7.15 10.24 -0.73
C PRO A 306 -6.49 10.12 0.65
N SER A 307 -6.85 9.07 1.39
CA SER A 307 -6.17 8.71 2.65
C SER A 307 -6.05 7.19 2.74
N GLY A 308 -4.94 6.65 2.24
CA GLY A 308 -4.61 5.22 2.27
C GLY A 308 -4.15 4.72 3.64
N LEU A 309 -4.91 5.02 4.69
CA LEU A 309 -4.72 4.45 6.03
C LEU A 309 -5.95 3.63 6.36
N LEU A 310 -5.91 2.35 6.01
CA LEU A 310 -6.94 1.43 6.48
C LEU A 310 -6.67 1.14 7.96
N PHE A 311 -7.56 1.66 8.78
CA PHE A 311 -7.59 1.50 10.21
C PHE A 311 -7.95 0.06 10.61
N ASN A 312 -7.17 -0.42 11.57
CA ASN A 312 -7.50 -1.37 12.63
C ASN A 312 -7.20 -2.86 12.40
N SER A 313 -6.10 -3.25 13.05
CA SER A 313 -5.94 -4.41 13.92
C SER A 313 -5.84 -5.76 13.22
N VAL A 314 -4.61 -6.25 13.17
CA VAL A 314 -4.22 -7.67 13.17
C VAL A 314 -5.05 -8.51 12.20
N GLU A 315 -4.55 -8.62 10.96
CA GLU A 315 -5.03 -9.53 9.91
C GLU A 315 -6.35 -9.11 9.22
N SER A 316 -6.24 -8.35 8.11
CA SER A 316 -6.96 -8.82 6.89
C SER A 316 -6.19 -9.99 6.27
N VAL A 317 -6.08 -11.04 7.10
CA VAL A 317 -6.10 -12.47 6.83
C VAL A 317 -5.33 -13.00 5.62
N LEU A 318 -4.53 -14.01 5.92
CA LEU A 318 -4.08 -15.12 5.07
C LEU A 318 -5.12 -15.75 4.10
N GLU A 319 -6.34 -15.25 3.93
CA GLU A 319 -7.46 -16.03 3.36
C GLU A 319 -8.30 -15.27 2.33
N ASN A 320 -7.69 -14.88 1.21
CA ASN A 320 -8.47 -15.02 -0.03
C ASN A 320 -7.71 -15.23 -1.34
N TYR A 321 -6.36 -15.27 -1.41
CA TYR A 321 -5.72 -15.54 -2.71
C TYR A 321 -4.34 -16.21 -2.68
N LEU A 322 -4.07 -17.14 -1.76
CA LEU A 322 -2.95 -18.08 -1.91
C LEU A 322 -3.33 -19.51 -2.32
N ILE A 323 -4.60 -19.83 -2.58
CA ILE A 323 -5.00 -21.10 -3.20
C ILE A 323 -6.23 -20.89 -4.12
N ALA A 324 -5.99 -20.39 -5.33
CA ALA A 324 -6.74 -20.73 -6.54
C ALA A 324 -5.83 -20.52 -7.76
#